data_AF-A0AAD7DF94-F1
#
_entry.id   AF-A0AAD7DF94-F1
#
_cell.length_a   1.000
_cell.length_b   1.000
_cell.length_c   1.000
_cell.angle_alpha   90.00
_cell.angle_beta   90.00
_cell.angle_gamma   90.00
#
_symmetry.space_group_name_H-M   'P 1'
#
loop_
_entity.id
_entity.type
_entity.pdbx_description
1 polymer ?
#
loop_
_entity_poly.entity_id
_entity_poly.type
_entity_poly.pdbx_seq_one_letter_code
_entity_poly.pdbx_strand_id
1 'polypeptide(L)' 'YLPPYSPDYDPIEEGFSALKAWIRANRDFTQGALAGQPHADSPYAMIWRAVFESMTPEKALGWFRHSGYI' A
#
# COMPACT_ATOMS: atom_id res chain seq x y z
N TYR A 1 -9.14 19.57 -11.02
CA TYR A 1 -9.55 20.13 -9.72
C TYR A 1 -10.15 18.99 -8.92
N LEU A 2 -9.64 18.68 -7.73
CA LEU A 2 -10.19 17.63 -6.86
C LEU A 2 -11.13 18.32 -5.85
N PRO A 3 -12.43 18.01 -5.84
CA PRO A 3 -13.34 18.59 -4.85
C PRO A 3 -12.96 18.11 -3.45
N PRO A 4 -13.14 18.94 -2.40
CA PRO A 4 -12.94 18.52 -1.02
C PRO A 4 -13.73 17.23 -0.70
N TYR A 5 -13.15 16.36 0.14
CA TYR A 5 -13.76 15.09 0.57
C TYR A 5 -14.17 14.15 -0.56
N SER A 6 -13.41 14.13 -1.66
CA SER A 6 -13.64 13.18 -2.76
C SER A 6 -12.54 12.11 -2.84
N PRO A 7 -12.42 11.24 -1.83
CA PRO A 7 -11.41 10.17 -1.83
C PRO A 7 -11.62 9.19 -2.99
N ASP A 8 -12.86 9.06 -3.48
CA ASP A 8 -13.20 8.21 -4.63
C ASP A 8 -12.59 8.70 -5.95
N TYR A 9 -12.17 9.97 -6.02
CA TYR A 9 -11.46 10.53 -7.17
C TYR A 9 -9.94 10.56 -6.95
N ASP A 10 -9.41 10.01 -5.87
CA ASP A 10 -7.97 9.96 -5.62
C ASP A 10 -7.44 8.51 -5.60
N PRO A 11 -6.73 8.06 -6.66
CA PRO A 11 -6.27 6.67 -6.79
C PRO A 11 -5.25 6.28 -5.71
N ILE A 12 -4.65 7.24 -4.99
CA ILE A 12 -3.74 6.92 -3.89
C ILE A 12 -4.47 6.24 -2.72
N GLU A 13 -5.77 6.47 -2.54
CA GLU A 13 -6.55 5.87 -1.45
C GLU A 13 -6.68 4.35 -1.60
N GLU A 14 -6.86 3.88 -2.84
CA GLU A 14 -6.82 2.45 -3.17
C GLU A 14 -5.41 1.88 -2.99
N GLY A 15 -4.38 2.65 -3.36
CA GLY A 15 -2.98 2.31 -3.09
C GLY A 15 -2.70 2.10 -1.60
N PHE A 16 -3.11 3.03 -0.73
CA PHE A 16 -2.95 2.87 0.72
C PHE A 16 -3.78 1.71 1.26
N SER A 17 -4.96 1.46 0.70
CA SER A 17 -5.77 0.30 1.07
C SER A 17 -5.08 -1.02 0.71
N ALA A 18 -4.46 -1.11 -0.47
CA ALA A 18 -3.66 -2.26 -0.88
C ALA A 18 -2.42 -2.46 0.00
N LEU A 19 -1.72 -1.38 0.36
CA LEU A 19 -0.58 -1.42 1.29
C LEU A 19 -0.99 -1.96 2.66
N LYS A 20 -2.07 -1.43 3.25
CA LYS A 20 -2.61 -1.90 4.53
C LYS A 20 -3.03 -3.37 4.46
N ALA A 21 -3.64 -3.80 3.34
CA ALA A 21 -4.01 -5.18 3.13
C ALA A 21 -2.80 -6.11 3.06
N TRP A 22 -1.73 -5.72 2.36
CA TRP A 22 -0.48 -6.48 2.30
C TRP A 22 0.15 -6.62 3.70
N ILE A 23 0.21 -5.53 4.46
CA ILE A 23 0.73 -5.55 5.84
C ILE A 23 -0.08 -6.52 6.71
N ARG A 24 -1.41 -6.49 6.59
CA ARG A 24 -2.30 -7.40 7.34
C ARG A 24 -2.10 -8.86 6.93
N ALA A 25 -1.91 -9.13 5.64
CA ALA A 25 -1.65 -10.48 5.14
C ALA A 25 -0.27 -11.01 5.57
N ASN A 26 0.71 -10.13 5.72
CA ASN A 26 2.09 -10.44 6.12
C ASN A 26 2.33 -10.14 7.61
N ARG A 27 1.32 -10.34 8.46
CA ARG A 27 1.31 -9.90 9.86
C ARG A 27 2.56 -10.33 10.63
N ASP A 28 2.95 -11.60 10.55
CA ASP A 28 4.07 -12.13 11.34
C ASP A 28 5.41 -11.52 10.90
N PHE A 29 5.59 -11.35 9.59
CA PHE A 29 6.73 -10.64 9.02
C PHE A 29 6.77 -9.17 9.48
N THR A 30 5.64 -8.46 9.39
CA THR A 30 5.54 -7.07 9.86
C THR A 30 5.80 -6.97 11.37
N GLN A 31 5.28 -7.88 12.18
CA GLN A 31 5.52 -7.88 13.62
C GLN A 31 7.00 -8.13 13.95
N GLY A 32 7.66 -9.04 13.24
CA GLY A 32 9.09 -9.27 13.41
C GLY A 32 9.92 -8.01 13.13
N ALA A 33 9.61 -7.32 12.02
CA ALA A 33 10.25 -6.07 11.65
C ALA A 33 10.02 -4.95 12.68
N LEU A 34 8.78 -4.77 13.15
CA LEU A 34 8.43 -3.72 14.12
C LEU A 34 8.94 -4.00 15.54
N ALA A 35 9.05 -5.27 15.94
CA ALA A 35 9.57 -5.66 17.24
C ALA A 35 11.12 -5.67 17.30
N GLY A 36 11.80 -5.41 16.17
CA GLY A 36 13.25 -5.43 16.09
C GLY A 36 13.84 -6.81 16.34
N GLN A 37 13.16 -7.87 15.88
CA GLN A 37 13.63 -9.24 16.07
C GLN A 37 14.99 -9.45 15.37
N PRO A 38 15.89 -10.26 15.95
CA PRO A 38 17.13 -10.65 15.28
C PRO A 38 16.83 -11.23 13.89
N HIS A 39 17.56 -10.78 12.87
CA HIS A 39 17.40 -11.17 11.46
C HIS A 39 16.10 -10.72 10.76
N ALA A 40 15.23 -9.96 11.43
CA ALA A 40 14.10 -9.33 10.74
C ALA A 40 14.57 -8.12 9.92
N ASP A 41 13.84 -7.84 8.84
CA ASP A 41 14.03 -6.62 8.06
C ASP A 41 13.75 -5.39 8.94
N SER A 42 14.42 -4.27 8.66
CA SER A 42 14.08 -3.01 9.33
C SER A 42 12.64 -2.59 8.97
N PRO A 43 11.94 -1.84 9.84
CA PRO A 43 10.61 -1.31 9.52
C PRO A 43 10.56 -0.55 8.18
N TYR A 44 11.63 0.18 7.85
CA TYR A 44 11.74 0.87 6.56
C TYR A 44 11.82 -0.09 5.38
N ALA A 45 12.64 -1.14 5.46
CA ALA A 45 12.74 -2.16 4.41
C ALA A 45 11.42 -2.94 4.25
N MET A 46 10.74 -3.24 5.36
CA MET A 46 9.41 -3.86 5.35
C MET A 46 8.36 -3.00 4.62
N ILE A 47 8.30 -1.69 4.91
CA ILE A 47 7.39 -0.76 4.23
C ILE A 47 7.74 -0.68 2.73
N TRP A 48 9.02 -0.62 2.39
CA TRP A 48 9.47 -0.58 0.99
C TRP A 48 9.00 -1.83 0.23
N ARG A 49 9.19 -3.02 0.81
CA ARG A 49 8.69 -4.26 0.23
C ARG A 49 7.17 -4.22 0.06
N ALA A 50 6.46 -3.80 1.11
CA ALA A 50 5.01 -3.72 1.10
C ALA A 50 4.47 -2.81 -0.02
N VAL A 51 5.12 -1.66 -0.26
CA VAL A 51 4.75 -0.74 -1.36
C VAL A 51 4.92 -1.42 -2.71
N PHE A 52 6.09 -1.98 -3.01
CA PHE A 52 6.37 -2.56 -4.32
C PHE A 52 5.55 -3.81 -4.62
N GLU A 53 5.24 -4.63 -3.61
CA GLU A 53 4.43 -5.83 -3.81
C GLU A 53 2.92 -5.52 -3.87
N SER A 54 2.46 -4.46 -3.20
CA SER A 54 1.04 -4.12 -3.17
C SER A 54 0.60 -3.20 -4.32
N MET A 55 1.49 -2.33 -4.83
CA MET A 55 1.20 -1.32 -5.84
C MET A 55 1.82 -1.65 -7.20
N THR A 56 1.34 -2.71 -7.83
CA THR A 56 1.80 -3.11 -9.18
C THR A 56 1.26 -2.17 -10.26
N PRO A 57 1.89 -2.08 -11.44
CA PRO A 57 1.39 -1.26 -12.56
C PRO A 57 -0.05 -1.58 -12.96
N GLU A 58 -0.44 -2.86 -12.94
CA GLU A 58 -1.79 -3.31 -13.31
C GLU A 58 -2.83 -2.80 -12.31
N LYS A 59 -2.50 -2.84 -11.01
CA LYS A 59 -3.37 -2.29 -9.97
C LYS A 59 -3.47 -0.78 -10.06
N ALA A 60 -2.34 -0.09 -10.25
CA ALA A 60 -2.32 1.36 -10.45
C ALA A 60 -3.22 1.77 -11.62
N LEU A 61 -3.12 1.09 -12.77
CA LEU A 61 -3.99 1.33 -13.91
C LEU A 61 -5.48 1.11 -13.56
N GLY A 62 -5.78 0.07 -12.78
CA GLY A 62 -7.13 -0.17 -12.28
C GLY A 62 -7.66 0.98 -11.42
N TRP A 63 -6.85 1.51 -10.52
CA TRP A 63 -7.22 2.62 -9.63
C TRP A 63 -7.43 3.93 -10.39
N PHE A 64 -6.59 4.23 -11.37
CA PHE A 64 -6.79 5.41 -12.24
C PHE A 64 -8.09 5.32 -13.05
N ARG A 65 -8.45 4.12 -13.54
CA ARG A 65 -9.75 3.89 -14.21
C ARG A 65 -10.92 4.04 -13.24
N HIS A 66 -10.82 3.46 -12.05
CA HIS A 66 -11.86 3.56 -11.03
C HIS A 66 -12.09 5.01 -10.58
N SER A 67 -11.01 5.79 -10.45
CA SER A 67 -11.06 7.23 -10.14
C SER A 67 -11.52 8.11 -11.31
N GLY A 68 -11.79 7.54 -12.49
CA GLY A 68 -12.30 8.25 -13.66
C GLY A 68 -11.26 9.06 -14.44
N TYR A 69 -9.97 8.77 -14.29
CA TYR A 69 -8.88 9.47 -15.00
C TYR A 69 -8.55 8.86 -16.37
N ILE A 70 -8.97 7.62 -16.63
CA ILE A 70 -8.72 6.85 -17.86
C ILE A 70 -10.01 6.10 -18.20
#